data_AF-A0A7S2B9Z3-F1
#
_entry.id   AF-A0A7S2B9Z3-F1
#
_cell.length_a   1.000
_cell.length_b   1.000
_cell.length_c   1.000
_cell.angle_alpha   90.00
_cell.angle_beta   90.00
_cell.angle_gamma   90.00
#
_symmetry.space_group_name_H-M   'P 1'
#
loop_
_entity.id
_entity.type
_entity.pdbx_description
1 polymer ?
#
loop_
_entity_poly.entity_id
_entity_poly.type
_entity_poly.pdbx_seq_one_letter_code
_entity_poly.pdbx_strand_id
1 'polypeptide(L)'
;VKKGGDEEDLEEALDSATDALKLFKKLGYRKGEAAALTTLATVYQASKKAALAIKSAKEALAIFAELGEKRAMAEVYSVVKSAYLAKSPPETFLAAKQCEKAMQLYQELGDKPKEAGALHGKGLVEKQAGDVKAAAASLQKAKDLATEGGDFHGQAAVLLTMMEMLLDGGLYADA
;
A
#
# COMPACT_ATOMS: atom_id res chain seq x y z
N VAL A 1 -28.81 -5.12 -8.21
CA VAL A 1 -28.28 -6.31 -8.89
C VAL A 1 -27.16 -5.86 -9.81
N LYS A 2 -25.90 -5.96 -9.36
CA LYS A 2 -24.67 -5.70 -10.12
C LYS A 2 -23.48 -6.51 -9.55
N LYS A 3 -23.75 -7.60 -8.82
CA LYS A 3 -22.71 -8.44 -8.21
C LYS A 3 -21.92 -9.29 -9.21
N GLY A 4 -22.38 -9.39 -10.47
CA GLY A 4 -21.70 -10.20 -11.50
C GLY A 4 -20.59 -9.47 -12.25
N GLY A 5 -20.68 -8.14 -12.41
CA GLY A 5 -19.69 -7.39 -13.22
C GLY A 5 -18.32 -7.29 -12.56
N ASP A 6 -18.28 -6.97 -11.27
CA ASP A 6 -17.01 -6.81 -10.55
C ASP A 6 -16.21 -8.12 -10.45
N GLU A 7 -16.88 -9.28 -10.42
CA GLU A 7 -16.21 -10.59 -10.40
C GLU A 7 -15.69 -10.99 -11.79
N GLU A 8 -16.47 -10.73 -12.84
CA GLU A 8 -16.10 -10.96 -14.24
C GLU A 8 -14.90 -10.08 -14.65
N ASP A 9 -14.91 -8.80 -14.28
CA ASP A 9 -13.81 -7.86 -14.53
C ASP A 9 -12.51 -8.30 -13.82
N LEU A 10 -12.61 -8.86 -12.59
CA LEU A 10 -11.46 -9.37 -11.86
C LEU A 10 -10.92 -10.67 -12.45
N GLU A 11 -11.78 -11.52 -13.02
CA GLU A 11 -11.37 -12.75 -13.71
C GLU A 11 -10.66 -12.42 -15.04
N GLU A 12 -11.20 -11.51 -15.84
CA GLU A 12 -10.56 -11.04 -17.08
C GLU A 12 -9.20 -10.37 -16.79
N ALA A 13 -9.12 -9.56 -15.73
CA ALA A 13 -7.87 -8.96 -15.29
C ALA A 13 -6.84 -10.01 -14.83
N LEU A 14 -7.30 -11.08 -14.16
CA LEU A 14 -6.44 -12.18 -13.71
C LEU A 14 -5.85 -12.94 -14.90
N ASP A 15 -6.67 -13.27 -15.89
CA ASP A 15 -6.26 -13.98 -17.09
C ASP A 15 -5.27 -13.15 -17.91
N SER A 16 -5.61 -11.88 -18.16
CA SER A 16 -4.76 -10.94 -18.89
C SER A 16 -3.39 -10.76 -18.22
N ALA A 17 -3.36 -10.59 -16.90
CA ALA A 17 -2.10 -10.46 -16.16
C ALA A 17 -1.29 -11.76 -16.14
N THR A 18 -1.95 -12.92 -16.12
CA THR A 18 -1.30 -14.24 -16.17
C THR A 18 -0.65 -14.49 -17.53
N ASP A 19 -1.34 -14.13 -18.61
CA ASP A 19 -0.81 -14.28 -19.98
C ASP A 19 0.31 -13.29 -20.27
N ALA A 20 0.18 -12.04 -19.82
CA ALA A 20 1.28 -11.07 -19.87
C ALA A 20 2.52 -11.60 -19.14
N LEU A 21 2.35 -12.19 -17.94
CA LEU A 21 3.46 -12.78 -17.19
C LEU A 21 4.15 -13.92 -17.96
N LYS A 22 3.38 -14.82 -18.60
CA LYS A 22 3.94 -15.91 -19.42
C LYS A 22 4.75 -15.36 -20.60
N LEU A 23 4.21 -14.35 -21.29
CA LEU A 23 4.86 -13.72 -22.44
C LEU A 23 6.15 -12.99 -22.03
N PHE A 24 6.11 -12.20 -20.96
CA PHE A 24 7.30 -11.51 -20.47
C PHE A 24 8.40 -12.47 -20.03
N LYS A 25 8.05 -13.58 -19.36
CA LYS A 25 9.01 -14.66 -19.04
C LYS A 25 9.63 -15.28 -20.29
N LYS A 26 8.83 -15.55 -21.32
CA LYS A 26 9.31 -16.11 -22.60
C LYS A 26 10.25 -15.14 -23.33
N LEU A 27 9.99 -13.84 -23.22
CA LEU A 27 10.82 -12.78 -23.80
C LEU A 27 12.06 -12.44 -22.96
N GLY A 28 12.15 -12.94 -21.73
CA GLY A 28 13.18 -12.53 -20.77
C GLY A 28 13.05 -11.06 -20.32
N TYR A 29 11.87 -10.45 -20.48
CA TYR A 29 11.65 -9.04 -20.13
C TYR A 29 11.31 -8.89 -18.64
N ARG A 30 12.35 -8.89 -17.81
CA ARG A 30 12.26 -8.88 -16.33
C ARG A 30 11.38 -7.76 -15.76
N LYS A 31 11.51 -6.52 -16.25
CA LYS A 31 10.67 -5.41 -15.77
C LYS A 31 9.18 -5.64 -16.08
N GLY A 32 8.88 -6.22 -17.24
CA GLY A 32 7.52 -6.64 -17.60
C GLY A 32 7.00 -7.76 -16.70
N GLU A 33 7.83 -8.77 -16.38
CA GLU A 33 7.47 -9.84 -15.44
C GLU A 33 7.05 -9.27 -14.07
N ALA A 34 7.85 -8.35 -13.53
CA ALA A 34 7.58 -7.72 -12.23
C ALA A 34 6.30 -6.87 -12.25
N ALA A 35 6.06 -6.14 -13.34
CA ALA A 35 4.83 -5.37 -13.53
C ALA A 35 3.59 -6.29 -13.58
N ALA A 36 3.63 -7.37 -14.35
CA ALA A 36 2.54 -8.35 -14.42
C ALA A 36 2.28 -9.03 -13.05
N LEU A 37 3.34 -9.38 -12.31
CA LEU A 37 3.24 -9.90 -10.95
C LEU A 37 2.62 -8.90 -9.97
N THR A 38 2.91 -7.61 -10.12
CA THR A 38 2.30 -6.54 -9.32
C THR A 38 0.81 -6.42 -9.63
N THR A 39 0.42 -6.48 -10.91
CA THR A 39 -0.99 -6.51 -11.31
C THR A 39 -1.71 -7.72 -10.74
N LEU A 40 -1.12 -8.92 -10.83
CA LEU A 40 -1.67 -10.13 -10.21
C LEU A 40 -1.86 -9.96 -8.71
N ALA A 41 -0.90 -9.33 -8.01
CA ALA A 41 -1.02 -9.07 -6.60
C ALA A 41 -2.21 -8.15 -6.26
N THR A 42 -2.41 -7.09 -7.04
CA THR A 42 -3.55 -6.18 -6.91
C THR A 42 -4.88 -6.87 -7.17
N VAL A 43 -4.97 -7.67 -8.25
CA VAL A 43 -6.19 -8.45 -8.57
C VAL A 43 -6.50 -9.43 -7.46
N TYR A 44 -5.52 -10.21 -6.98
CA TYR A 44 -5.73 -11.11 -5.85
C TYR A 44 -6.14 -10.39 -4.57
N GLN A 45 -5.62 -9.18 -4.31
CA GLN A 45 -6.03 -8.39 -3.17
C GLN A 45 -7.51 -7.97 -3.29
N ALA A 46 -7.94 -7.50 -4.47
CA ALA A 46 -9.34 -7.17 -4.74
C ALA A 46 -10.27 -8.38 -4.62
N SER A 47 -9.83 -9.56 -5.08
CA SER A 47 -10.55 -10.83 -4.91
C SER A 47 -10.46 -11.43 -3.49
N LYS A 48 -9.93 -10.70 -2.50
CA LYS A 48 -9.74 -11.15 -1.11
C LYS A 48 -8.85 -12.39 -0.95
N LYS A 49 -7.99 -12.69 -1.92
CA LYS A 49 -7.02 -13.79 -1.91
C LYS A 49 -5.66 -13.29 -1.39
N ALA A 50 -5.63 -12.84 -0.13
CA ALA A 50 -4.47 -12.17 0.47
C ALA A 50 -3.16 -12.96 0.38
N ALA A 51 -3.18 -14.29 0.55
CA ALA A 51 -1.98 -15.13 0.47
C ALA A 51 -1.35 -15.12 -0.94
N LEU A 52 -2.19 -15.18 -1.98
CA LEU A 52 -1.73 -15.11 -3.38
C LEU A 52 -1.22 -13.70 -3.71
N ALA A 53 -1.91 -12.67 -3.23
CA ALA A 53 -1.46 -11.28 -3.38
C ALA A 53 -0.04 -11.07 -2.83
N ILE A 54 0.19 -11.52 -1.60
CA ILE A 54 1.51 -11.42 -0.94
C ILE A 54 2.56 -12.23 -1.70
N LYS A 55 2.22 -13.42 -2.21
CA LYS A 55 3.15 -14.25 -2.99
C LYS A 55 3.58 -13.54 -4.28
N SER A 56 2.63 -13.10 -5.11
CA SER A 56 2.94 -12.42 -6.37
C SER A 56 3.72 -11.12 -6.14
N ALA A 57 3.35 -10.35 -5.12
CA ALA A 57 4.07 -9.13 -4.75
C ALA A 57 5.52 -9.40 -4.29
N LYS A 58 5.78 -10.49 -3.56
CA LYS A 58 7.15 -10.88 -3.18
C LYS A 58 8.00 -11.24 -4.39
N GLU A 59 7.43 -11.95 -5.36
CA GLU A 59 8.11 -12.25 -6.62
C GLU A 59 8.42 -10.95 -7.39
N ALA A 60 7.47 -10.02 -7.49
CA ALA A 60 7.70 -8.71 -8.12
C ALA A 60 8.80 -7.90 -7.41
N LEU A 61 8.77 -7.86 -6.07
CA LEU A 61 9.78 -7.16 -5.26
C LEU A 61 11.19 -7.70 -5.48
N ALA A 62 11.34 -9.02 -5.60
CA ALA A 62 12.65 -9.63 -5.88
C ALA A 62 13.20 -9.16 -7.22
N ILE A 63 12.38 -9.16 -8.27
CA ILE A 63 12.78 -8.71 -9.60
C ILE A 63 13.09 -7.21 -9.61
N PHE A 64 12.23 -6.37 -9.01
CA PHE A 64 12.50 -4.93 -8.95
C PHE A 64 13.74 -4.60 -8.12
N ALA A 65 14.05 -5.37 -7.08
CA ALA A 65 15.28 -5.22 -6.32
C ALA A 65 16.52 -5.55 -7.16
N GLU A 66 16.48 -6.63 -7.94
CA GLU A 66 17.56 -6.97 -8.90
C GLU A 66 17.78 -5.86 -9.95
N LEU A 67 16.71 -5.20 -10.38
CA LEU A 67 16.74 -4.11 -11.36
C LEU A 67 17.03 -2.73 -10.75
N GLY A 68 17.07 -2.60 -9.42
CA GLY A 68 17.23 -1.31 -8.73
C GLY A 68 16.02 -0.36 -8.85
N GLU A 69 14.83 -0.88 -9.15
CA GLU A 69 13.60 -0.10 -9.40
C GLU A 69 12.91 0.30 -8.08
N LYS A 70 13.56 1.16 -7.29
CA LYS A 70 13.12 1.58 -5.95
C LYS A 70 11.68 2.13 -5.92
N ARG A 71 11.31 2.94 -6.91
CA ARG A 71 9.96 3.53 -6.98
C ARG A 71 8.90 2.45 -7.14
N ALA A 72 9.12 1.49 -8.03
CA ALA A 72 8.21 0.37 -8.24
C ALA A 72 8.11 -0.50 -6.97
N MET A 73 9.23 -0.77 -6.28
CA MET A 73 9.22 -1.51 -5.02
C MET A 73 8.32 -0.86 -3.95
N ALA A 74 8.36 0.47 -3.82
CA ALA A 74 7.51 1.20 -2.88
C ALA A 74 6.02 1.07 -3.20
N GLU A 75 5.66 1.06 -4.48
CA GLU A 75 4.30 0.81 -4.94
C GLU A 75 3.85 -0.63 -4.61
N VAL A 76 4.72 -1.62 -4.83
CA VAL A 76 4.41 -3.02 -4.46
C VAL A 76 4.21 -3.18 -2.95
N TYR A 77 4.99 -2.49 -2.11
CA TYR A 77 4.77 -2.52 -0.66
C TYR A 77 3.39 -1.99 -0.24
N SER A 78 2.82 -1.04 -0.99
CA SER A 78 1.46 -0.57 -0.74
C SER A 78 0.40 -1.65 -1.01
N VAL A 79 0.63 -2.50 -2.02
CA VAL A 79 -0.24 -3.66 -2.31
C VAL A 79 -0.14 -4.70 -1.18
N VAL A 80 1.08 -5.01 -0.74
CA VAL A 80 1.32 -5.97 0.36
C VAL A 80 0.70 -5.48 1.67
N LYS A 81 0.81 -4.18 1.98
CA LYS A 81 0.13 -3.55 3.13
C LYS A 81 -1.37 -3.85 3.09
N SER A 82 -2.04 -3.53 1.97
CA SER A 82 -3.48 -3.75 1.82
C SER A 82 -3.86 -5.23 1.93
N ALA A 83 -3.02 -6.14 1.41
CA ALA A 83 -3.24 -7.57 1.54
C ALA A 83 -3.17 -8.05 3.01
N TYR A 84 -2.26 -7.50 3.84
CA TYR A 84 -2.22 -7.81 5.27
C TYR A 84 -3.42 -7.28 6.05
N LEU A 85 -3.94 -6.10 5.68
CA LEU A 85 -5.14 -5.53 6.31
C LEU A 85 -6.42 -6.28 5.95
N ALA A 86 -6.46 -6.95 4.79
CA ALA A 86 -7.61 -7.72 4.33
C ALA A 86 -7.73 -9.12 4.97
N LYS A 87 -6.73 -9.56 5.74
CA LYS A 87 -6.78 -10.86 6.44
C LYS A 87 -7.71 -10.82 7.66
N SER A 88 -8.19 -11.99 8.09
CA SER A 88 -8.95 -12.17 9.32
C SER A 88 -8.22 -13.11 10.28
N PRO A 89 -7.80 -12.67 11.49
CA PRO A 89 -7.74 -11.25 11.92
C PRO A 89 -6.70 -10.44 11.11
N PRO A 90 -6.83 -9.10 11.03
CA PRO A 90 -5.85 -8.26 10.33
C PRO A 90 -4.45 -8.33 10.95
N GLU A 91 -3.42 -8.39 10.11
CA GLU A 91 -2.01 -8.42 10.53
C GLU A 91 -1.40 -7.00 10.52
N THR A 92 -1.95 -6.08 11.31
CA THR A 92 -1.62 -4.63 11.29
C THR A 92 -0.14 -4.34 11.47
N PHE A 93 0.57 -5.07 12.33
CA PHE A 93 2.02 -4.93 12.50
C PHE A 93 2.80 -5.20 11.19
N LEU A 94 2.39 -6.22 10.43
CA LEU A 94 3.03 -6.55 9.15
C LEU A 94 2.68 -5.54 8.07
N ALA A 95 1.47 -4.98 8.10
CA ALA A 95 1.05 -3.88 7.23
C ALA A 95 1.88 -2.61 7.52
N ALA A 96 2.06 -2.23 8.79
CA ALA A 96 2.86 -1.07 9.19
C ALA A 96 4.32 -1.19 8.73
N LYS A 97 4.92 -2.39 8.83
CA LYS A 97 6.25 -2.68 8.28
C LYS A 97 6.34 -2.45 6.77
N GLN A 98 5.28 -2.71 6.01
CA GLN A 98 5.31 -2.43 4.57
C GLN A 98 5.26 -0.92 4.29
N CYS A 99 4.50 -0.15 5.07
CA CYS A 99 4.52 1.32 4.98
C CYS A 99 5.93 1.88 5.26
N GLU A 100 6.62 1.36 6.28
CA GLU A 100 8.00 1.78 6.61
C GLU A 100 8.97 1.51 5.46
N LYS A 101 8.87 0.35 4.80
CA LYS A 101 9.71 0.04 3.64
C LYS A 101 9.42 0.96 2.45
N ALA A 102 8.14 1.25 2.17
CA ALA A 102 7.78 2.19 1.12
C ALA A 102 8.28 3.61 1.43
N MET A 103 8.12 4.06 2.67
CA MET A 103 8.61 5.35 3.15
C MET A 103 10.13 5.48 2.98
N GLN A 104 10.91 4.49 3.42
CA GLN A 104 12.37 4.49 3.28
C GLN A 104 12.80 4.62 1.81
N LEU A 105 12.13 3.92 0.89
CA LEU A 105 12.42 4.00 -0.53
C LEU A 105 12.08 5.39 -1.11
N TYR A 106 10.96 5.99 -0.73
CA TYR A 106 10.62 7.34 -1.17
C TYR A 106 11.54 8.40 -0.59
N GLN A 107 11.99 8.22 0.66
CA GLN A 107 13.01 9.05 1.30
C GLN A 107 14.34 8.99 0.53
N GLU A 108 14.81 7.79 0.16
CA GLU A 108 16.02 7.61 -0.66
C GLU A 108 15.90 8.24 -2.06
N LEU A 109 14.69 8.34 -2.58
CA LEU A 109 14.40 8.99 -3.87
C LEU A 109 14.20 10.51 -3.74
N GLY A 110 14.12 11.05 -2.52
CA GLY A 110 13.78 12.46 -2.27
C GLY A 110 12.33 12.83 -2.63
N ASP A 111 11.43 11.85 -2.78
CA ASP A 111 10.02 12.08 -3.13
C ASP A 111 9.20 12.33 -1.86
N LYS A 112 9.29 13.56 -1.34
CA LYS A 112 8.61 13.97 -0.10
C LYS A 112 7.10 13.73 -0.11
N PRO A 113 6.34 14.06 -1.18
CA PRO A 113 4.91 13.76 -1.23
C PRO A 113 4.59 12.27 -1.08
N LYS A 114 5.35 11.40 -1.76
CA LYS A 114 5.14 9.94 -1.64
C LYS A 114 5.60 9.40 -0.29
N GLU A 115 6.66 9.95 0.30
CA GLU A 115 7.09 9.63 1.67
C GLU A 115 6.00 9.99 2.69
N ALA A 116 5.42 11.18 2.57
CA ALA A 116 4.29 11.63 3.38
C ALA A 116 3.08 10.69 3.23
N GLY A 117 2.75 10.29 2.00
CA GLY A 117 1.67 9.33 1.75
C GLY A 117 1.90 7.96 2.39
N ALA A 118 3.15 7.47 2.39
CA ALA A 118 3.49 6.21 3.06
C ALA A 118 3.36 6.32 4.59
N LEU A 119 3.78 7.44 5.18
CA LEU A 119 3.61 7.74 6.61
C LEU A 119 2.14 7.92 7.01
N HIS A 120 1.34 8.58 6.17
CA HIS A 120 -0.12 8.66 6.35
C HIS A 120 -0.74 7.26 6.38
N GLY A 121 -0.38 6.42 5.41
CA GLY A 121 -0.78 5.02 5.38
C GLY A 121 -0.36 4.24 6.62
N LYS A 122 0.82 4.51 7.18
CA LYS A 122 1.28 3.93 8.44
C LYS A 122 0.41 4.38 9.63
N GLY A 123 0.13 5.68 9.73
CA GLY A 123 -0.71 6.23 10.78
C GLY A 123 -2.12 5.64 10.80
N LEU A 124 -2.71 5.39 9.62
CA LEU A 124 -4.00 4.70 9.50
C LEU A 124 -3.94 3.24 10.02
N VAL A 125 -2.86 2.52 9.72
CA VAL A 125 -2.66 1.15 10.20
C VAL A 125 -2.45 1.11 11.72
N GLU A 126 -1.67 2.04 12.26
CA GLU A 126 -1.45 2.18 13.70
C GLU A 126 -2.75 2.55 14.44
N LYS A 127 -3.57 3.45 13.86
CA LYS A 127 -4.92 3.77 14.37
C LYS A 127 -5.79 2.51 14.40
N GLN A 128 -5.81 1.74 13.32
CA GLN A 128 -6.58 0.49 13.25
C GLN A 128 -6.08 -0.55 14.26
N ALA A 129 -4.80 -0.54 14.61
CA ALA A 129 -4.22 -1.39 15.64
C ALA A 129 -4.53 -0.90 17.08
N GLY A 130 -5.15 0.26 17.24
CA GLY A 130 -5.43 0.89 18.54
C GLY A 130 -4.24 1.67 19.13
N ASP A 131 -3.10 1.75 18.43
CA ASP A 131 -1.94 2.52 18.88
C ASP A 131 -2.07 3.99 18.44
N VAL A 132 -2.96 4.72 19.13
CA VAL A 132 -3.26 6.12 18.86
C VAL A 132 -2.02 7.00 18.97
N LYS A 133 -1.09 6.67 19.88
CA LYS A 133 0.15 7.44 20.09
C LYS A 133 1.10 7.29 18.91
N ALA A 134 1.32 6.06 18.44
CA ALA A 134 2.13 5.82 17.24
C ALA A 134 1.49 6.46 16.01
N ALA A 135 0.17 6.30 15.84
CA ALA A 135 -0.57 6.91 14.75
C ALA A 135 -0.41 8.43 14.70
N ALA A 136 -0.56 9.12 15.85
CA ALA A 136 -0.38 10.57 15.94
C ALA A 136 1.04 11.00 15.54
N ALA A 137 2.07 10.25 15.96
CA ALA A 137 3.45 10.55 15.61
C ALA A 137 3.71 10.36 14.10
N SER A 138 3.18 9.30 13.50
CA SER A 138 3.29 9.04 12.06
C SER A 138 2.56 10.10 11.22
N LEU A 139 1.35 10.49 11.62
CA LEU A 139 0.56 11.52 10.96
C LEU A 139 1.20 12.90 11.06
N GLN A 140 1.77 13.25 12.22
CA GLN A 140 2.48 14.52 12.38
C GLN A 140 3.66 14.62 11.41
N LYS A 141 4.48 13.56 11.30
CA LYS A 141 5.58 13.50 10.32
C LYS A 141 5.08 13.57 8.87
N ALA A 142 3.97 12.88 8.55
CA ALA A 142 3.36 12.94 7.23
C ALA A 142 2.95 14.37 6.86
N LYS A 143 2.32 15.10 7.80
CA LYS A 143 1.93 16.51 7.61
C LYS A 143 3.14 17.40 7.34
N ASP A 144 4.20 17.24 8.12
CA ASP A 144 5.40 18.07 7.99
C ASP A 144 6.07 17.84 6.63
N LEU A 145 6.22 16.58 6.21
CA LEU A 145 6.75 16.24 4.87
C LEU A 145 5.86 16.69 3.72
N ALA A 146 4.54 16.56 3.83
CA ALA A 146 3.62 17.06 2.81
C ALA A 146 3.74 18.59 2.65
N THR A 147 3.92 19.30 3.77
CA THR A 147 4.15 20.76 3.78
C THR A 147 5.47 21.10 3.09
N GLU A 148 6.56 20.42 3.44
CA GLU A 148 7.87 20.61 2.81
C GLU A 148 7.88 20.27 1.32
N GLY A 149 7.06 19.31 0.89
CA GLY A 149 6.91 18.89 -0.51
C GLY A 149 5.93 19.75 -1.31
N GLY A 150 5.23 20.70 -0.69
CA GLY A 150 4.17 21.49 -1.34
C GLY A 150 2.93 20.68 -1.74
N ASP A 151 2.71 19.51 -1.14
CA ASP A 151 1.57 18.65 -1.39
C ASP A 151 0.39 19.04 -0.49
N PHE A 152 -0.34 20.07 -0.91
CA PHE A 152 -1.53 20.55 -0.18
C PHE A 152 -2.65 19.51 -0.12
N HIS A 153 -2.74 18.63 -1.11
CA HIS A 153 -3.77 17.58 -1.12
C HIS A 153 -3.45 16.51 -0.07
N GLY A 154 -2.21 16.03 -0.04
CA GLY A 154 -1.73 15.11 0.99
C GLY A 154 -1.81 15.73 2.38
N GLN A 155 -1.47 17.01 2.54
CA GLN A 155 -1.60 17.72 3.80
C GLN A 155 -3.05 17.75 4.30
N ALA A 156 -4.01 18.07 3.41
CA ALA A 156 -5.43 18.06 3.76
C ALA A 156 -5.92 16.66 4.18
N ALA A 157 -5.51 15.61 3.46
CA ALA A 157 -5.86 14.23 3.79
C ALA A 157 -5.36 13.81 5.18
N VAL A 158 -4.12 14.16 5.52
CA VAL A 158 -3.55 13.90 6.84
C VAL A 158 -4.30 14.65 7.94
N LEU A 159 -4.63 15.93 7.72
CA LEU A 159 -5.37 16.74 8.69
C LEU A 159 -6.77 16.19 8.95
N LEU A 160 -7.47 15.70 7.92
CA LEU A 160 -8.77 15.04 8.08
C LEU A 160 -8.65 13.79 8.97
N THR A 161 -7.63 12.95 8.75
CA THR A 161 -7.40 11.77 9.60
C THR A 161 -7.09 12.15 11.05
N MET A 162 -6.29 13.19 11.27
CA MET A 162 -6.01 13.69 12.62
C MET A 162 -7.27 14.24 13.30
N MET A 163 -8.13 14.96 12.57
CA MET A 163 -9.41 15.47 13.07
C MET A 163 -10.32 14.31 13.50
N GLU A 164 -10.48 13.29 12.66
CA GLU A 164 -11.25 12.10 13.00
C GLU A 164 -10.73 11.41 14.28
N MET A 165 -9.41 11.28 14.42
CA MET A 165 -8.81 10.71 15.63
C MET A 165 -9.10 11.52 16.89
N LEU A 166 -9.12 12.85 16.81
CA LEU A 166 -9.45 13.72 17.94
C LEU A 166 -10.93 13.64 18.32
N LEU A 167 -11.82 13.57 17.32
CA LEU A 167 -13.26 13.38 17.55
C LEU A 167 -13.54 12.03 18.19
N ASP A 168 -12.93 10.95 17.68
CA ASP A 168 -13.02 9.62 18.26
C ASP A 168 -12.51 9.63 19.72
N GLY A 169 -11.36 10.26 19.99
CA GLY A 169 -10.79 10.35 21.33
C GLY A 169 -11.59 11.22 22.32
N GLY A 170 -12.25 12.29 21.83
CA GLY A 170 -13.14 13.13 22.64
C GLY A 170 -14.45 12.41 23.01
N LEU A 171 -15.00 11.60 22.10
CA LEU A 171 -16.21 10.82 22.35
C LEU A 171 -16.03 9.71 23.40
N TYR A 172 -14.80 9.26 23.66
CA TYR A 172 -14.49 8.30 24.74
C TYR A 172 -13.91 8.95 26.01
N ALA A 173 -13.59 10.24 25.99
CA ALA A 173 -13.17 10.97 27.19
C ALA A 173 -14.39 11.43 28.03
N ASP A 174 -15.56 11.54 27.40
CA ASP A 174 -16.82 12.02 27.99
C ASP A 174 -17.86 10.89 28.26
N ALA A 175 -17.47 9.60 28.16
CA ALA A 175 -18.33 8.43 28.40
C ALA A 175 -17.82 7.57 29.57
#